data_AF-A0ABD1CGJ9-F1
#
_entry.id   AF-A0ABD1CGJ9-F1
#
_cell.length_a   1.000
_cell.length_b   1.000
_cell.length_c   1.000
_cell.angle_alpha   90.00
_cell.angle_beta   90.00
_cell.angle_gamma   90.00
#
_symmetry.space_group_name_H-M   'P 1'
#
loop_
_entity.id
_entity.type
_entity.pdbx_description
1 polymer ?
#
loop_
_entity_poly.entity_id
_entity_poly.type
_entity_poly.pdbx_seq_one_letter_code
_entity_poly.pdbx_strand_id
1 'polypeptide(L)'
;MSRLSYLVVVSVLIVESWADHHDYRVPVNGRRGAPNFATRPHHEVGKRHGRYDQRMDQRHPFELGLGYYYQMDIMLKPDVVDSVVPVVYTKYRWPGARVPYVIKGVFSTTQRTIIAKAMAQYTASTCVRFVPRTKEATFVTIDNSPTGCWSYIGRSLNNTYNLVNLQAPSCITTGTVAHELMHALGFYHEFTRSDRDDYVTIDTGALDPKYQTTAFYNANYAKLAANLTPLYGIPYNYGSVMHYSKWAGAYNQSRPVMNNIKPWTGDFGNKVGLAATDIQAINFMYACPLK
;
A
#
# COMPACT_ATOMS: atom_id res chain seq x y z
N MET A 1 12.15 -64.82 31.75
CA MET A 1 13.22 -64.15 30.96
C MET A 1 12.65 -63.78 29.60
N SER A 2 12.10 -62.57 29.44
CA SER A 2 11.60 -62.04 28.18
C SER A 2 12.57 -60.98 27.65
N ARG A 3 13.14 -61.21 26.46
CA ARG A 3 14.02 -60.23 25.80
C ARG A 3 13.16 -59.13 25.17
N LEU A 4 13.33 -57.88 25.63
CA LEU A 4 12.84 -56.70 24.92
C LEU A 4 13.82 -56.34 23.80
N SER A 5 13.32 -56.28 22.57
CA SER A 5 14.01 -55.67 21.44
C SER A 5 13.65 -54.20 21.38
N TYR A 6 14.64 -53.31 21.58
CA TYR A 6 14.46 -51.86 21.42
C TYR A 6 14.49 -51.49 19.94
N LEU A 7 13.38 -50.92 19.45
CA LEU A 7 13.33 -50.25 18.15
C LEU A 7 13.95 -48.86 18.32
N VAL A 8 15.13 -48.64 17.74
CA VAL A 8 15.73 -47.30 17.67
C VAL A 8 15.04 -46.54 16.54
N VAL A 9 14.13 -45.64 16.91
CA VAL A 9 13.57 -44.67 15.97
C VAL A 9 14.62 -43.58 15.76
N VAL A 10 15.33 -43.64 14.64
CA VAL A 10 16.20 -42.55 14.20
C VAL A 10 15.30 -41.44 13.67
N SER A 11 15.00 -40.47 14.52
CA SER A 11 14.36 -39.21 14.14
C SER A 11 15.29 -38.46 13.20
N VAL A 12 15.02 -38.52 11.89
CA VAL A 12 15.63 -37.63 10.92
C VAL A 12 15.13 -36.22 11.23
N LEU A 13 15.96 -35.44 11.94
CA LEU A 13 15.80 -34.00 12.02
C LEU A 13 15.98 -33.46 10.60
N ILE A 14 14.87 -33.20 9.92
CA ILE A 14 14.85 -32.33 8.76
C ILE A 14 15.26 -30.97 9.30
N VAL A 15 16.53 -30.62 9.12
CA VAL A 15 16.98 -29.24 9.24
C VAL A 15 16.28 -28.51 8.11
N GLU A 16 15.17 -27.82 8.43
CA GLU A 16 14.61 -26.83 7.53
C GLU A 16 15.73 -25.83 7.22
N SER A 17 16.26 -25.95 6.02
CA SER A 17 17.03 -24.90 5.36
C SER A 17 16.27 -23.61 5.57
N TRP A 18 16.90 -22.64 6.24
CA TRP A 18 16.42 -21.27 6.35
C TRP A 18 16.42 -20.67 4.96
N ALA A 19 15.42 -21.02 4.15
CA ALA A 19 15.12 -20.38 2.89
C ALA A 19 15.00 -18.90 3.22
N ASP A 20 15.88 -18.11 2.63
CA ASP A 20 16.11 -16.70 2.93
C ASP A 20 14.78 -15.93 2.83
N HIS A 21 14.04 -15.84 3.94
CA HIS A 21 12.75 -15.18 3.99
C HIS A 21 13.02 -13.69 3.88
N HIS A 22 12.85 -13.20 2.66
CA HIS A 22 12.95 -11.81 2.22
C HIS A 22 11.83 -10.95 2.82
N ASP A 23 11.62 -11.03 4.13
CA ASP A 23 10.88 -10.02 4.89
C ASP A 23 11.86 -8.89 5.19
N TYR A 24 11.81 -7.84 4.36
CA TYR A 24 12.67 -6.65 4.49
C TYR A 24 12.11 -5.61 5.46
N ARG A 25 11.01 -5.91 6.15
CA ARG A 25 10.51 -5.07 7.23
C ARG A 25 11.47 -5.15 8.41
N VAL A 26 11.80 -4.00 8.98
CA VAL A 26 12.77 -3.84 10.06
C VAL A 26 12.06 -4.04 11.40
N PRO A 27 12.42 -5.06 12.21
CA PRO A 27 11.85 -5.23 13.54
C PRO A 27 12.17 -4.01 14.40
N VAL A 28 11.16 -3.40 15.03
CA VAL A 28 11.37 -2.21 15.88
C VAL A 28 12.07 -2.58 17.19
N ASN A 29 11.78 -3.78 17.72
CA ASN A 29 12.34 -4.29 18.99
C ASN A 29 13.38 -5.41 18.76
N GLY A 30 14.00 -5.47 17.57
CA GLY A 30 15.07 -6.42 17.25
C GLY A 30 14.68 -7.90 17.13
N ARG A 31 13.41 -8.26 17.37
CA ARG A 31 12.91 -9.64 17.22
C ARG A 31 12.13 -9.81 15.92
N ARG A 32 12.67 -10.59 14.98
CA ARG A 32 11.95 -11.03 13.78
C ARG A 32 10.70 -11.83 14.22
N GLY A 33 9.52 -11.43 13.75
CA GLY A 33 8.23 -12.00 14.18
C GLY A 33 7.52 -11.25 15.32
N ALA A 34 8.11 -10.18 15.88
CA ALA A 34 7.40 -9.27 16.78
C ALA A 34 6.26 -8.54 16.05
N PRO A 35 5.18 -8.09 16.72
CA PRO A 35 4.06 -7.43 16.04
C PRO A 35 4.42 -6.08 15.39
N ASN A 36 5.50 -5.43 15.86
CA ASN A 36 5.89 -4.10 15.39
C ASN A 36 7.08 -4.13 14.42
N PHE A 37 6.85 -3.59 13.22
CA PHE A 37 7.84 -3.44 12.17
C PHE A 37 7.79 -2.04 11.56
N ALA A 38 8.94 -1.55 11.09
CA ALA A 38 9.00 -0.40 10.19
C ALA A 38 9.46 -0.85 8.82
N THR A 39 9.03 -0.16 7.78
CA THR A 39 9.63 -0.29 6.45
C THR A 39 10.59 0.87 6.22
N ARG A 40 11.53 0.68 5.30
CA ARG A 40 12.45 1.73 4.85
C ARG A 40 12.48 1.77 3.33
N PRO A 41 12.64 2.96 2.73
CA PRO A 41 12.82 3.07 1.29
C PRO A 41 14.00 2.20 0.81
N HIS A 42 13.79 1.44 -0.26
CA HIS A 42 14.74 0.42 -0.72
C HIS A 42 15.11 0.60 -2.19
N HIS A 43 16.42 0.60 -2.47
CA HIS A 43 16.97 0.86 -3.79
C HIS A 43 16.60 -0.20 -4.85
N GLU A 44 16.35 -1.45 -4.44
CA GLU A 44 15.91 -2.51 -5.38
C GLU A 44 14.54 -2.19 -5.97
N VAL A 45 13.63 -1.61 -5.19
CA VAL A 45 12.35 -1.12 -5.72
C VAL A 45 12.61 -0.06 -6.77
N GLY A 46 13.55 0.87 -6.50
CA GLY A 46 13.93 1.87 -7.49
C GLY A 46 14.49 1.32 -8.80
N LYS A 47 15.28 0.24 -8.74
CA LYS A 47 15.75 -0.48 -9.94
C LYS A 47 14.60 -1.11 -10.73
N ARG A 48 13.60 -1.69 -10.05
CA ARG A 48 12.40 -2.23 -10.71
C ARG A 48 11.65 -1.13 -11.47
N HIS A 49 11.48 0.04 -10.85
CA HIS A 49 10.88 1.21 -11.51
C HIS A 49 11.67 1.71 -12.72
N GLY A 50 13.01 1.60 -12.70
CA GLY A 50 13.85 1.95 -13.84
C GLY A 50 13.67 1.03 -15.06
N ARG A 51 13.10 -0.16 -14.87
CA ARG A 51 12.78 -1.13 -15.92
C ARG A 51 11.29 -1.22 -16.26
N TYR A 52 10.45 -0.44 -15.57
CA TYR A 52 9.00 -0.49 -15.75
C TYR A 52 8.60 0.13 -17.09
N ASP A 53 7.82 -0.63 -17.88
CA ASP A 53 7.16 -0.15 -19.08
C ASP A 53 5.65 -0.42 -18.97
N GLN A 54 4.87 0.67 -18.90
CA GLN A 54 3.41 0.64 -18.83
C GLN A 54 2.71 -0.06 -20.01
N ARG A 55 3.41 -0.28 -21.12
CA ARG A 55 2.88 -1.00 -22.30
C ARG A 55 2.99 -2.51 -22.16
N MET A 56 3.93 -2.97 -21.34
CA MET A 56 4.29 -4.38 -21.20
C MET A 56 3.90 -4.94 -19.83
N ASP A 57 3.87 -4.08 -18.81
CA ASP A 57 3.52 -4.46 -17.45
C ASP A 57 2.02 -4.23 -17.19
N GLN A 58 1.35 -5.31 -16.81
CA GLN A 58 -0.07 -5.28 -16.45
C GLN A 58 -0.30 -4.67 -15.06
N ARG A 59 0.76 -4.54 -14.25
CA ARG A 59 0.71 -4.02 -12.88
C ARG A 59 0.76 -2.50 -12.85
N HIS A 60 0.24 -1.95 -11.75
CA HIS A 60 0.43 -0.54 -11.44
C HIS A 60 1.85 -0.29 -10.87
N PRO A 61 2.45 0.89 -11.08
CA PRO A 61 3.80 1.17 -10.60
C PRO A 61 4.00 0.94 -9.10
N PHE A 62 3.00 1.29 -8.27
CA PHE A 62 3.05 1.14 -6.81
C PHE A 62 3.12 -0.33 -6.35
N GLU A 63 2.77 -1.29 -7.22
CA GLU A 63 2.87 -2.73 -6.91
C GLU A 63 4.32 -3.28 -7.00
N LEU A 64 5.27 -2.49 -7.49
CA LEU A 64 6.65 -2.94 -7.69
C LEU A 64 7.47 -3.04 -6.40
N GLY A 65 6.96 -2.56 -5.27
CA GLY A 65 7.59 -2.76 -3.96
C GLY A 65 7.32 -4.12 -3.32
N LEU A 66 6.75 -5.08 -4.07
CA LEU A 66 6.55 -6.48 -3.69
C LEU A 66 7.75 -7.07 -2.92
N GLY A 67 7.49 -7.52 -1.70
CA GLY A 67 8.48 -8.11 -0.79
C GLY A 67 9.24 -7.08 0.06
N TYR A 68 9.32 -5.82 -0.36
CA TYR A 68 10.06 -4.78 0.36
C TYR A 68 9.18 -3.93 1.27
N TYR A 69 7.98 -3.56 0.80
CA TYR A 69 7.08 -2.66 1.51
C TYR A 69 5.83 -3.40 1.97
N TYR A 70 5.18 -2.89 3.02
CA TYR A 70 3.91 -3.46 3.48
C TYR A 70 2.85 -3.20 2.42
N GLN A 71 2.09 -4.23 2.03
CA GLN A 71 1.20 -4.14 0.88
C GLN A 71 1.87 -3.37 -0.27
N MET A 72 3.11 -3.73 -0.61
CA MET A 72 3.94 -3.23 -1.73
C MET A 72 4.23 -1.72 -1.88
N ASP A 73 3.53 -0.79 -1.25
CA ASP A 73 3.78 0.67 -1.33
C ASP A 73 3.56 1.41 0.00
N ILE A 74 3.13 0.73 1.06
CA ILE A 74 2.88 1.37 2.34
C ILE A 74 4.13 1.36 3.21
N MET A 75 4.49 2.54 3.71
CA MET A 75 5.49 2.68 4.75
C MET A 75 4.90 2.52 6.15
N LEU A 76 5.41 1.55 6.90
CA LEU A 76 5.06 1.30 8.29
C LEU A 76 5.89 2.17 9.23
N LYS A 77 5.23 2.74 10.24
CA LYS A 77 5.85 3.62 11.24
C LYS A 77 6.15 2.80 12.51
N PRO A 78 7.32 2.98 13.13
CA PRO A 78 7.67 2.26 14.36
C PRO A 78 6.89 2.73 15.61
N ASP A 79 6.28 3.92 15.55
CA ASP A 79 5.62 4.59 16.68
C ASP A 79 4.12 4.28 16.80
N VAL A 80 3.61 3.34 15.99
CA VAL A 80 2.20 2.93 16.00
C VAL A 80 2.08 1.47 16.46
N VAL A 81 1.09 1.18 17.30
CA VAL A 81 0.78 -0.19 17.77
C VAL A 81 0.43 -1.08 16.58
N ASP A 82 1.07 -2.26 16.51
CA ASP A 82 0.98 -3.20 15.38
C ASP A 82 1.40 -2.60 14.03
N SER A 83 2.03 -1.43 14.05
CA SER A 83 2.52 -0.66 12.89
C SER A 83 1.43 -0.25 11.88
N VAL A 84 0.16 -0.46 12.20
CA VAL A 84 -1.01 -0.11 11.38
C VAL A 84 -1.78 1.04 12.00
N VAL A 85 -2.31 1.94 11.18
CA VAL A 85 -2.94 3.20 11.62
C VAL A 85 -4.45 3.03 11.68
N PRO A 86 -5.07 3.00 12.88
CA PRO A 86 -6.52 3.00 13.01
C PRO A 86 -7.12 4.34 12.63
N VAL A 87 -7.53 4.45 11.37
CA VAL A 87 -7.97 5.70 10.72
C VAL A 87 -9.32 6.19 11.20
N VAL A 88 -10.05 5.37 11.97
CA VAL A 88 -11.20 5.82 12.77
C VAL A 88 -10.81 6.89 13.80
N TYR A 89 -9.57 6.92 14.28
CA TYR A 89 -9.12 7.94 15.21
C TYR A 89 -8.68 9.20 14.47
N THR A 90 -9.37 10.30 14.77
CA THR A 90 -9.18 11.62 14.14
C THR A 90 -7.76 12.17 14.31
N LYS A 91 -7.00 11.74 15.33
CA LYS A 91 -5.61 12.17 15.54
C LYS A 91 -4.69 11.87 14.36
N TYR A 92 -4.99 10.82 13.57
CA TYR A 92 -4.23 10.44 12.37
C TYR A 92 -4.74 11.11 11.09
N ARG A 93 -5.80 11.93 11.16
CA ARG A 93 -6.31 12.70 10.03
C ARG A 93 -5.67 14.08 10.00
N TRP A 94 -5.74 14.72 8.84
CA TRP A 94 -5.30 16.10 8.66
C TRP A 94 -6.35 17.09 9.19
N PRO A 95 -6.03 17.94 10.18
CA PRO A 95 -6.99 18.87 10.75
C PRO A 95 -7.61 19.80 9.68
N GLY A 96 -8.93 19.96 9.73
CA GLY A 96 -9.67 20.80 8.78
C GLY A 96 -9.57 20.34 7.32
N ALA A 97 -9.25 19.07 7.08
CA ALA A 97 -8.99 18.52 5.75
C ALA A 97 -7.89 19.27 4.96
N ARG A 98 -7.02 20.02 5.67
CA ARG A 98 -5.96 20.82 5.07
C ARG A 98 -4.64 20.10 5.21
N VAL A 99 -4.00 19.82 4.09
CA VAL A 99 -2.73 19.07 3.98
C VAL A 99 -1.63 19.99 3.47
N PRO A 100 -0.86 20.63 4.36
CA PRO A 100 0.31 21.40 3.95
C PRO A 100 1.34 20.48 3.30
N TYR A 101 1.93 20.87 2.18
CA TYR A 101 2.96 20.09 1.52
C TYR A 101 4.15 20.92 1.07
N VAL A 102 5.30 20.26 0.98
CA VAL A 102 6.50 20.76 0.28
C VAL A 102 6.88 19.77 -0.82
N ILE A 103 7.37 20.30 -1.95
CA ILE A 103 7.96 19.47 -3.01
C ILE A 103 9.48 19.59 -2.85
N LYS A 104 10.10 18.57 -2.27
CA LYS A 104 11.56 18.48 -2.12
C LYS A 104 12.20 17.86 -3.36
N GLY A 105 11.52 16.90 -3.97
CA GLY A 105 12.00 16.21 -5.17
C GLY A 105 12.17 17.15 -6.38
N VAL A 106 13.10 16.80 -7.26
CA VAL A 106 13.36 17.56 -8.49
C VAL A 106 12.45 17.05 -9.60
N PHE A 107 11.33 17.75 -9.80
CA PHE A 107 10.36 17.45 -10.85
C PHE A 107 10.39 18.49 -11.96
N SER A 108 10.31 18.05 -13.22
CA SER A 108 10.12 18.93 -14.37
C SER A 108 8.78 19.66 -14.32
N THR A 109 8.62 20.72 -15.11
CA THR A 109 7.36 21.47 -15.20
C THR A 109 6.18 20.55 -15.53
N THR A 110 6.33 19.66 -16.51
CA THR A 110 5.30 18.68 -16.88
C THR A 110 4.94 17.73 -15.73
N GLN A 111 5.94 17.26 -14.98
CA GLN A 111 5.73 16.38 -13.83
C GLN A 111 4.99 17.12 -12.70
N ARG A 112 5.34 18.39 -12.44
CA ARG A 112 4.63 19.25 -11.48
C ARG A 112 3.18 19.48 -11.89
N THR A 113 2.90 19.65 -13.18
CA THR A 113 1.52 19.74 -13.70
C THR A 113 0.72 18.48 -13.43
N ILE A 114 1.32 17.29 -13.56
CA ILE A 114 0.65 16.01 -13.26
C ILE A 114 0.34 15.90 -11.77
N ILE A 115 1.28 16.28 -10.90
CA ILE A 115 1.04 16.32 -9.44
C ILE A 115 -0.09 17.29 -9.09
N ALA A 116 -0.07 18.50 -9.65
CA ALA A 116 -1.12 19.49 -9.45
C ALA A 116 -2.48 19.00 -9.96
N LYS A 117 -2.52 18.30 -11.11
CA LYS A 117 -3.74 17.69 -11.66
C LYS A 117 -4.34 16.64 -10.72
N ALA A 118 -3.51 15.79 -10.09
CA ALA A 118 -3.98 14.84 -9.09
C ALA A 118 -4.56 15.55 -7.85
N MET A 119 -3.85 16.55 -7.31
CA MET A 119 -4.35 17.37 -6.20
C MET A 119 -5.67 18.11 -6.53
N ALA A 120 -5.86 18.51 -7.79
CA ALA A 120 -7.07 19.18 -8.24
C ALA A 120 -8.32 18.28 -8.16
N GLN A 121 -8.17 16.96 -8.33
CA GLN A 121 -9.31 16.02 -8.19
C GLN A 121 -9.88 16.04 -6.78
N TYR A 122 -9.02 16.07 -5.76
CA TYR A 122 -9.44 16.21 -4.36
C TYR A 122 -10.18 17.51 -4.13
N THR A 123 -9.66 18.62 -4.66
CA THR A 123 -10.26 19.95 -4.48
C THR A 123 -11.63 20.06 -5.15
N ALA A 124 -11.79 19.45 -6.33
CA ALA A 124 -13.03 19.47 -7.10
C ALA A 124 -14.17 18.72 -6.39
N SER A 125 -13.89 17.54 -5.83
CA SER A 125 -14.93 16.60 -5.40
C SER A 125 -15.03 16.40 -3.89
N THR A 126 -14.09 16.95 -3.11
CA THR A 126 -14.05 16.80 -1.65
C THR A 126 -13.77 18.13 -0.95
N CYS A 127 -13.76 18.12 0.39
CA CYS A 127 -13.29 19.24 1.21
C CYS A 127 -11.77 19.22 1.46
N VAL A 128 -11.05 18.17 1.03
CA VAL A 128 -9.58 18.07 1.21
C VAL A 128 -8.86 19.11 0.37
N ARG A 129 -7.88 19.79 0.98
CA ARG A 129 -7.04 20.81 0.32
C ARG A 129 -5.57 20.52 0.54
N PHE A 130 -4.88 20.09 -0.51
CA PHE A 130 -3.42 20.12 -0.56
C PHE A 130 -2.96 21.55 -0.80
N VAL A 131 -2.18 22.11 0.11
CA VAL A 131 -1.78 23.52 0.10
C VAL A 131 -0.27 23.66 0.23
N PRO A 132 0.39 24.53 -0.54
CA PRO A 132 1.80 24.83 -0.33
C PRO A 132 2.04 25.25 1.11
N ARG A 133 2.99 24.58 1.77
CA ARG A 133 3.36 24.89 3.15
C ARG A 133 3.95 26.30 3.23
N THR A 134 3.57 27.01 4.28
CA THR A 134 4.17 28.28 4.71
C THR A 134 4.87 28.08 6.06
N LYS A 135 4.13 28.09 7.17
CA LYS A 135 4.65 28.03 8.55
C LYS A 135 4.17 26.80 9.32
N GLU A 136 3.36 25.94 8.70
CA GLU A 136 2.75 24.80 9.36
C GLU A 136 3.83 23.83 9.88
N ALA A 137 3.71 23.42 11.13
CA ALA A 137 4.69 22.52 11.77
C ALA A 137 4.61 21.10 11.21
N THR A 138 3.40 20.61 10.91
CA THR A 138 3.16 19.29 10.32
C THR A 138 2.78 19.42 8.86
N PHE A 139 3.45 18.68 7.98
CA PHE A 139 3.27 18.75 6.53
C PHE A 139 3.73 17.47 5.84
N VAL A 140 3.29 17.27 4.60
CA VAL A 140 3.76 16.19 3.71
C VAL A 140 4.98 16.65 2.92
N THR A 141 6.02 15.82 2.87
CA THR A 141 7.13 15.99 1.93
C THR A 141 6.91 15.11 0.71
N ILE A 142 6.81 15.73 -0.46
CA ILE A 142 6.76 15.04 -1.75
C ILE A 142 8.18 14.97 -2.32
N ASP A 143 8.67 13.76 -2.53
CA ASP A 143 10.02 13.48 -3.00
C ASP A 143 10.02 12.56 -4.24
N ASN A 144 11.17 12.39 -4.88
CA ASN A 144 11.34 11.48 -6.02
C ASN A 144 12.62 10.65 -5.95
N SER A 145 13.00 10.26 -4.73
CA SER A 145 14.12 9.35 -4.50
C SER A 145 13.92 8.04 -5.29
N PRO A 146 15.00 7.38 -5.75
CA PRO A 146 14.93 6.15 -6.54
C PRO A 146 14.57 4.93 -5.68
N THR A 147 13.34 4.92 -5.15
CA THR A 147 12.81 3.93 -4.22
C THR A 147 11.34 3.57 -4.50
N GLY A 148 10.84 3.92 -5.69
CA GLY A 148 9.50 3.58 -6.18
C GLY A 148 8.40 4.56 -5.84
N CYS A 149 7.15 4.09 -5.88
CA CYS A 149 5.99 4.86 -5.42
C CYS A 149 5.60 4.33 -4.05
N TRP A 150 5.48 5.22 -3.06
CA TRP A 150 5.07 4.83 -1.71
C TRP A 150 4.66 6.03 -0.87
N SER A 151 3.87 5.76 0.17
CA SER A 151 3.51 6.74 1.19
C SER A 151 3.33 6.10 2.56
N TYR A 152 3.31 6.96 3.59
CA TYR A 152 2.83 6.59 4.91
C TYR A 152 1.31 6.76 4.99
N ILE A 153 0.66 5.99 5.87
CA ILE A 153 -0.78 6.12 6.10
C ILE A 153 -1.07 7.27 7.07
N GLY A 154 -1.85 8.24 6.59
CA GLY A 154 -2.35 9.35 7.40
C GLY A 154 -1.27 10.26 7.98
N ARG A 155 -1.70 11.19 8.82
CA ARG A 155 -0.85 12.20 9.46
C ARG A 155 -0.06 11.63 10.64
N SER A 156 1.22 11.96 10.70
CA SER A 156 2.06 11.89 11.90
C SER A 156 2.43 13.29 12.40
N LEU A 157 2.66 13.44 13.70
CA LEU A 157 3.26 14.65 14.27
C LEU A 157 4.77 14.74 13.99
N ASN A 158 5.41 13.60 13.67
CA ASN A 158 6.78 13.56 13.20
C ASN A 158 6.80 13.55 11.67
N ASN A 159 7.32 14.63 11.07
CA ASN A 159 7.36 14.78 9.61
C ASN A 159 8.25 13.76 8.91
N THR A 160 9.13 13.02 9.60
CA THR A 160 9.87 11.89 8.98
C THR A 160 8.93 10.76 8.56
N TYR A 161 7.68 10.76 9.01
CA TYR A 161 6.64 9.79 8.68
C TYR A 161 5.46 10.42 7.91
N ASN A 162 5.68 11.57 7.27
CA ASN A 162 4.74 12.25 6.37
C ASN A 162 5.39 12.43 5.00
N LEU A 163 5.79 11.33 4.36
CA LEU A 163 6.45 11.35 3.05
C LEU A 163 5.58 10.67 2.00
N VAL A 164 5.65 11.21 0.79
CA VAL A 164 5.13 10.64 -0.45
C VAL A 164 6.29 10.62 -1.43
N ASN A 165 6.69 9.44 -1.90
CA ASN A 165 7.74 9.31 -2.90
C ASN A 165 7.14 8.96 -4.26
N LEU A 166 7.54 9.71 -5.29
CA LEU A 166 7.05 9.58 -6.64
C LEU A 166 8.25 9.49 -7.59
N GLN A 167 8.89 8.31 -7.65
CA GLN A 167 10.01 8.10 -8.55
C GLN A 167 9.60 8.31 -10.03
N ALA A 168 10.25 9.26 -10.70
CA ALA A 168 10.03 9.50 -12.12
C ALA A 168 10.75 8.46 -13.00
N PRO A 169 10.21 8.15 -14.19
CA PRO A 169 8.95 8.65 -14.72
C PRO A 169 7.72 7.85 -14.27
N SER A 170 7.90 6.60 -13.80
CA SER A 170 6.80 5.64 -13.64
C SER A 170 5.76 6.03 -12.58
N CYS A 171 6.15 6.70 -11.50
CA CYS A 171 5.20 7.17 -10.48
C CYS A 171 4.48 8.48 -10.83
N ILE A 172 4.84 9.13 -11.96
CA ILE A 172 4.28 10.43 -12.34
C ILE A 172 3.15 10.24 -13.35
N THR A 173 2.08 9.59 -12.87
CA THR A 173 0.78 9.52 -13.55
C THR A 173 -0.29 10.07 -12.63
N THR A 174 -1.40 10.58 -13.18
CA THR A 174 -2.46 11.15 -12.34
C THR A 174 -3.04 10.11 -11.37
N GLY A 175 -3.25 8.86 -11.80
CA GLY A 175 -3.70 7.76 -10.94
C GLY A 175 -2.72 7.45 -9.82
N THR A 176 -1.43 7.26 -10.12
CA THR A 176 -0.42 6.94 -9.10
C THR A 176 -0.22 8.08 -8.11
N VAL A 177 -0.18 9.34 -8.57
CA VAL A 177 -0.08 10.46 -7.62
C VAL A 177 -1.34 10.56 -6.75
N ALA A 178 -2.54 10.36 -7.33
CA ALA A 178 -3.76 10.34 -6.55
C ALA A 178 -3.75 9.23 -5.48
N HIS A 179 -3.31 8.03 -5.84
CA HIS A 179 -3.15 6.88 -4.94
C HIS A 179 -2.27 7.21 -3.72
N GLU A 180 -1.03 7.66 -3.95
CA GLU A 180 -0.09 7.94 -2.85
C GLU A 180 -0.55 9.10 -1.96
N LEU A 181 -1.22 10.09 -2.55
CA LEU A 181 -1.84 11.17 -1.78
C LEU A 181 -3.01 10.66 -0.92
N MET A 182 -3.74 9.64 -1.37
CA MET A 182 -4.85 9.05 -0.63
C MET A 182 -4.35 8.22 0.57
N HIS A 183 -3.22 7.51 0.42
CA HIS A 183 -2.50 6.93 1.55
C HIS A 183 -2.15 7.99 2.60
N ALA A 184 -1.58 9.13 2.18
CA ALA A 184 -1.24 10.23 3.08
C ALA A 184 -2.47 10.83 3.80
N LEU A 185 -3.69 10.64 3.29
CA LEU A 185 -4.94 11.01 3.97
C LEU A 185 -5.43 9.97 4.99
N GLY A 186 -4.96 8.73 4.91
CA GLY A 186 -5.34 7.66 5.83
C GLY A 186 -6.16 6.53 5.18
N PHE A 187 -5.95 6.23 3.90
CA PHE A 187 -6.64 5.12 3.25
C PHE A 187 -5.68 3.96 2.97
N TYR A 188 -6.12 2.75 3.31
CA TYR A 188 -5.49 1.51 2.89
C TYR A 188 -6.09 1.03 1.57
N HIS A 189 -5.57 -0.09 1.06
CA HIS A 189 -6.04 -0.66 -0.19
C HIS A 189 -7.45 -1.25 -0.12
N GLU A 190 -8.21 -1.09 -1.20
CA GLU A 190 -9.59 -1.56 -1.34
C GLU A 190 -9.68 -3.10 -1.17
N PHE A 191 -8.71 -3.84 -1.69
CA PHE A 191 -8.69 -5.32 -1.58
C PHE A 191 -8.41 -5.85 -0.16
N THR A 192 -8.14 -4.96 0.79
CA THR A 192 -7.85 -5.29 2.19
C THR A 192 -9.04 -5.02 3.11
N ARG A 193 -10.19 -4.59 2.56
CA ARG A 193 -11.43 -4.43 3.32
C ARG A 193 -11.85 -5.72 4.01
N SER A 194 -12.58 -5.59 5.12
CA SER A 194 -13.09 -6.73 5.89
C SER A 194 -14.10 -7.59 5.13
N ASP A 195 -14.82 -7.00 4.16
CA ASP A 195 -15.82 -7.62 3.28
C ASP A 195 -15.26 -8.11 1.93
N ARG A 196 -13.94 -7.97 1.69
CA ARG A 196 -13.37 -8.22 0.35
C ARG A 196 -13.56 -9.66 -0.16
N ASP A 197 -13.70 -10.65 0.72
CA ASP A 197 -13.88 -12.07 0.33
C ASP A 197 -15.23 -12.32 -0.36
N ASP A 198 -16.18 -11.38 -0.31
CA ASP A 198 -17.41 -11.43 -1.11
C ASP A 198 -17.20 -10.99 -2.58
N TYR A 199 -16.03 -10.41 -2.87
CA TYR A 199 -15.72 -9.75 -4.14
C TYR A 199 -14.46 -10.30 -4.82
N VAL A 200 -13.43 -10.70 -4.07
CA VAL A 200 -12.19 -11.24 -4.64
C VAL A 200 -11.72 -12.48 -3.90
N THR A 201 -11.09 -13.39 -4.63
CA THR A 201 -10.27 -14.46 -4.06
C THR A 201 -8.79 -14.17 -4.30
N ILE A 202 -7.93 -14.60 -3.36
CA ILE A 202 -6.48 -14.48 -3.47
C ILE A 202 -5.89 -15.87 -3.75
N ASP A 203 -5.31 -16.04 -4.92
CA ASP A 203 -4.61 -17.24 -5.34
C ASP A 203 -3.11 -17.13 -5.02
N THR A 204 -2.73 -17.58 -3.82
CA THR A 204 -1.32 -17.57 -3.39
C THR A 204 -0.44 -18.45 -4.26
N GLY A 205 -0.99 -19.46 -4.94
CA GLY A 205 -0.25 -20.32 -5.88
C GLY A 205 0.16 -19.63 -7.17
N ALA A 206 -0.36 -18.43 -7.45
CA ALA A 206 0.06 -17.59 -8.57
C ALA A 206 1.30 -16.72 -8.25
N LEU A 207 1.71 -16.63 -6.98
CA LEU A 207 2.91 -15.91 -6.56
C LEU A 207 4.18 -16.70 -6.91
N ASP A 208 5.32 -16.01 -6.99
CA ASP A 208 6.64 -16.66 -7.03
C ASP A 208 6.77 -17.60 -5.80
N PRO A 209 7.28 -18.84 -5.95
CA PRO A 209 7.41 -19.79 -4.84
C PRO A 209 7.99 -19.20 -3.55
N LYS A 210 8.96 -18.27 -3.63
CA LYS A 210 9.54 -17.64 -2.43
C LYS A 210 8.58 -16.75 -1.64
N TYR A 211 7.49 -16.31 -2.25
CA TYR A 211 6.45 -15.47 -1.64
C TYR A 211 5.21 -16.28 -1.21
N GLN A 212 5.18 -17.60 -1.45
CA GLN A 212 4.07 -18.48 -1.04
C GLN A 212 4.16 -18.85 0.45
N THR A 213 4.24 -17.83 1.32
CA THR A 213 4.34 -18.01 2.78
C THR A 213 3.21 -17.27 3.49
N THR A 214 2.80 -17.80 4.65
CA THR A 214 1.79 -17.16 5.52
C THR A 214 2.21 -15.75 5.94
N ALA A 215 3.49 -15.54 6.23
CA ALA A 215 4.01 -14.23 6.62
C ALA A 215 3.88 -13.20 5.48
N PHE A 216 4.21 -13.61 4.25
CA PHE A 216 4.07 -12.75 3.08
C PHE A 216 2.61 -12.42 2.77
N TYR A 217 1.73 -13.44 2.82
CA TYR A 217 0.29 -13.26 2.67
C TYR A 217 -0.26 -12.28 3.71
N ASN A 218 0.08 -12.46 4.99
CA ASN A 218 -0.38 -11.58 6.06
C ASN A 218 0.09 -10.13 5.90
N ALA A 219 1.28 -9.94 5.34
CA ALA A 219 1.85 -8.61 5.10
C ALA A 219 1.28 -7.90 3.87
N ASN A 220 0.75 -8.62 2.87
CA ASN A 220 0.41 -8.03 1.57
C ASN A 220 -1.03 -8.27 1.12
N TYR A 221 -1.70 -9.31 1.62
CA TYR A 221 -3.02 -9.74 1.15
C TYR A 221 -4.04 -10.04 2.24
N ALA A 222 -3.66 -10.04 3.52
CA ALA A 222 -4.63 -10.21 4.59
C ALA A 222 -5.60 -9.03 4.66
N LYS A 223 -6.84 -9.34 5.03
CA LYS A 223 -7.85 -8.35 5.36
C LYS A 223 -7.42 -7.56 6.59
N LEU A 224 -7.75 -6.28 6.59
CA LEU A 224 -7.60 -5.40 7.73
C LEU A 224 -8.86 -5.39 8.57
N ALA A 225 -8.70 -5.09 9.87
CA ALA A 225 -9.81 -4.90 10.77
C ALA A 225 -10.66 -3.67 10.34
N ALA A 226 -11.96 -3.71 10.63
CA ALA A 226 -12.92 -2.69 10.19
C ALA A 226 -12.62 -1.27 10.70
N ASN A 227 -11.84 -1.13 11.78
CA ASN A 227 -11.38 0.17 12.28
C ASN A 227 -10.19 0.77 11.48
N LEU A 228 -9.53 -0.04 10.66
CA LEU A 228 -8.49 0.39 9.71
C LEU A 228 -9.10 0.69 8.34
N THR A 229 -10.13 -0.06 7.94
CA THR A 229 -10.84 0.07 6.66
C THR A 229 -12.35 0.24 6.86
N PRO A 230 -12.80 1.34 7.49
CA PRO A 230 -14.23 1.59 7.69
C PRO A 230 -14.95 1.70 6.34
N LEU A 231 -16.02 0.92 6.18
CA LEU A 231 -16.72 0.79 4.90
C LEU A 231 -17.65 1.97 4.58
N TYR A 232 -18.12 2.69 5.62
CA TYR A 232 -19.07 3.82 5.50
C TYR A 232 -20.37 3.51 4.71
N GLY A 233 -20.74 2.23 4.57
CA GLY A 233 -21.86 1.82 3.72
C GLY A 233 -21.58 1.93 2.21
N ILE A 234 -20.33 2.16 1.81
CA ILE A 234 -19.91 2.29 0.42
C ILE A 234 -19.63 0.89 -0.16
N PRO A 235 -20.21 0.52 -1.31
CA PRO A 235 -19.96 -0.78 -1.93
C PRO A 235 -18.49 -0.93 -2.35
N TYR A 236 -18.04 -2.17 -2.42
CA TYR A 236 -16.71 -2.51 -2.93
C TYR A 236 -16.55 -2.06 -4.38
N ASN A 237 -15.41 -1.47 -4.73
CA ASN A 237 -15.15 -1.00 -6.09
C ASN A 237 -13.84 -1.53 -6.66
N TYR A 238 -13.93 -2.49 -7.58
CA TYR A 238 -12.78 -3.02 -8.33
C TYR A 238 -11.99 -1.94 -9.07
N GLY A 239 -12.62 -0.82 -9.44
CA GLY A 239 -12.00 0.31 -10.12
C GLY A 239 -11.52 1.43 -9.20
N SER A 240 -11.53 1.26 -7.87
CA SER A 240 -10.97 2.24 -6.93
C SER A 240 -9.50 2.54 -7.25
N VAL A 241 -9.04 3.78 -7.07
CA VAL A 241 -7.61 4.10 -7.21
C VAL A 241 -6.76 3.37 -6.16
N MET A 242 -7.37 2.93 -5.06
CA MET A 242 -6.74 2.15 -3.99
C MET A 242 -6.83 0.64 -4.21
N HIS A 243 -7.30 0.18 -5.38
CA HIS A 243 -7.32 -1.24 -5.72
C HIS A 243 -6.09 -1.60 -6.56
N TYR A 244 -5.43 -2.70 -6.19
CA TYR A 244 -4.36 -3.30 -6.97
C TYR A 244 -4.88 -3.97 -8.24
N SER A 245 -4.04 -4.15 -9.24
CA SER A 245 -4.31 -4.96 -10.42
C SER A 245 -4.58 -6.43 -10.03
N LYS A 246 -5.22 -7.19 -10.93
CA LYS A 246 -5.34 -8.65 -10.81
C LYS A 246 -3.98 -9.36 -10.70
N TRP A 247 -2.94 -8.70 -11.21
CA TRP A 247 -1.60 -9.22 -11.44
C TRP A 247 -0.59 -8.81 -10.37
N ALA A 248 -1.01 -8.03 -9.37
CA ALA A 248 -0.13 -7.62 -8.27
C ALA A 248 0.52 -8.87 -7.65
N GLY A 249 1.85 -8.93 -7.71
CA GLY A 249 2.63 -10.07 -7.22
C GLY A 249 2.66 -11.35 -8.07
N ALA A 250 1.95 -11.42 -9.20
CA ALA A 250 1.92 -12.62 -10.04
C ALA A 250 3.31 -13.00 -10.56
N TYR A 251 3.63 -14.30 -10.51
CA TYR A 251 4.90 -14.84 -11.03
C TYR A 251 5.00 -14.75 -12.56
N ASN A 252 3.87 -14.93 -13.24
CA ASN A 252 3.74 -14.81 -14.68
C ASN A 252 2.39 -14.18 -15.06
N GLN A 253 2.27 -13.73 -16.31
CA GLN A 253 1.09 -13.04 -16.82
C GLN A 253 -0.03 -13.98 -17.29
N SER A 254 0.02 -15.28 -16.99
CA SER A 254 -1.04 -16.24 -17.37
C SER A 254 -1.96 -16.62 -16.21
N ARG A 255 -1.58 -16.33 -14.96
CA ARG A 255 -2.37 -16.62 -13.77
C ARG A 255 -2.40 -15.41 -12.81
N PRO A 256 -3.55 -14.73 -12.67
CA PRO A 256 -3.67 -13.60 -11.75
C PRO A 256 -3.68 -14.06 -10.29
N VAL A 257 -3.19 -13.21 -9.40
CA VAL A 257 -3.23 -13.44 -7.94
C VAL A 257 -4.60 -13.07 -7.38
N MET A 258 -5.25 -12.04 -7.92
CA MET A 258 -6.59 -11.61 -7.48
C MET A 258 -7.63 -11.87 -8.55
N ASN A 259 -8.68 -12.59 -8.17
CA ASN A 259 -9.76 -12.99 -9.08
C ASN A 259 -11.10 -12.45 -8.58
N ASN A 260 -11.88 -11.82 -9.46
CA ASN A 260 -13.21 -11.30 -9.09
C ASN A 260 -14.23 -12.43 -8.98
N ILE A 261 -15.03 -12.39 -7.92
CA ILE A 261 -16.18 -13.28 -7.67
C ILE A 261 -17.43 -12.73 -8.35
N LYS A 262 -17.64 -11.41 -8.28
CA LYS A 262 -18.75 -10.72 -8.96
C LYS A 262 -18.33 -10.33 -10.39
N PRO A 263 -19.28 -10.16 -11.32
CA PRO A 263 -18.96 -9.75 -12.69
C PRO A 263 -18.14 -8.45 -12.72
N TRP A 264 -16.95 -8.53 -13.33
CA TRP A 264 -16.10 -7.39 -13.62
C TRP A 264 -15.30 -7.68 -14.89
N THR A 265 -15.27 -6.71 -15.80
CA THR A 265 -14.54 -6.82 -17.06
C THR A 265 -13.28 -5.98 -16.99
N GLY A 266 -12.17 -6.54 -17.48
CA GLY A 266 -10.88 -5.89 -17.46
C GLY A 266 -10.10 -6.12 -16.16
N ASP A 267 -9.10 -5.27 -15.96
CA ASP A 267 -8.23 -5.28 -14.78
C ASP A 267 -8.84 -4.46 -13.63
N PHE A 268 -8.26 -4.60 -12.45
CA PHE A 268 -8.61 -3.84 -11.25
C PHE A 268 -7.74 -2.58 -11.10
N GLY A 269 -8.21 -1.67 -10.26
CA GLY A 269 -7.63 -0.34 -10.14
C GLY A 269 -7.90 0.52 -11.37
N ASN A 270 -7.50 1.79 -11.30
CA ASN A 270 -7.61 2.69 -12.43
C ASN A 270 -6.40 3.64 -12.53
N LYS A 271 -6.12 4.13 -13.73
CA LYS A 271 -4.98 5.04 -14.02
C LYS A 271 -5.39 6.52 -14.05
N VAL A 272 -6.68 6.82 -13.88
CA VAL A 272 -7.27 8.16 -14.06
C VAL A 272 -7.19 8.98 -12.77
N GLY A 273 -7.38 8.35 -11.62
CA GLY A 273 -7.41 8.97 -10.29
C GLY A 273 -8.61 8.53 -9.48
N LEU A 274 -9.14 9.43 -8.63
CA LEU A 274 -10.20 9.10 -7.68
C LEU A 274 -11.48 8.61 -8.37
N ALA A 275 -11.92 7.41 -7.99
CA ALA A 275 -13.25 6.91 -8.36
C ALA A 275 -14.35 7.56 -7.50
N ALA A 276 -15.61 7.41 -7.92
CA ALA A 276 -16.75 7.94 -7.17
C ALA A 276 -16.83 7.42 -5.72
N THR A 277 -16.47 6.15 -5.49
CA THR A 277 -16.41 5.56 -4.15
C THR A 277 -15.25 6.09 -3.32
N ASP A 278 -14.11 6.39 -3.94
CA ASP A 278 -12.95 7.01 -3.27
C ASP A 278 -13.32 8.39 -2.74
N ILE A 279 -14.00 9.19 -3.58
CA ILE A 279 -14.53 10.52 -3.23
C ILE A 279 -15.52 10.41 -2.06
N GLN A 280 -16.46 9.47 -2.11
CA GLN A 280 -17.41 9.24 -1.03
C GLN A 280 -16.68 8.89 0.28
N ALA A 281 -15.72 7.98 0.22
CA ALA A 281 -14.97 7.54 1.39
C ALA A 281 -14.16 8.69 2.02
N ILE A 282 -13.53 9.54 1.19
CA ILE A 282 -12.86 10.77 1.64
C ILE A 282 -13.87 11.72 2.31
N ASN A 283 -15.02 11.96 1.68
CA ASN A 283 -16.04 12.86 2.21
C ASN A 283 -16.60 12.39 3.54
N PHE A 284 -16.85 11.09 3.71
CA PHE A 284 -17.26 10.51 4.99
C PHE A 284 -16.14 10.62 6.05
N MET A 285 -14.91 10.22 5.71
CA MET A 285 -13.80 10.24 6.65
C MET A 285 -13.46 11.66 7.14
N TYR A 286 -13.57 12.66 6.27
CA TYR A 286 -13.28 14.06 6.58
C TYR A 286 -14.50 14.90 6.93
N ALA A 287 -15.68 14.28 7.06
CA ALA A 287 -16.95 14.94 7.35
C ALA A 287 -17.18 16.18 6.47
N CYS A 288 -16.95 16.01 5.16
CA CYS A 288 -17.06 17.12 4.23
C CYS A 288 -18.51 17.61 4.15
N PRO A 289 -18.75 18.94 4.08
CA PRO A 289 -20.09 19.48 3.89
C PRO A 289 -20.72 18.93 2.61
N LEU A 290 -22.02 18.65 2.66
CA LEU A 290 -22.81 18.38 1.47
C LEU A 290 -22.73 19.60 0.56
N LYS A 291 -22.40 19.38 -0.72
CA LYS A 291 -22.42 20.42 -1.75
C LYS A 291 -23.78 20.53 -2.39
#